data_AF-A0A3D9DMS4-F1
#
_entry.id   AF-A0A3D9DMS4-F1
#
_cell.length_a   1.000
_cell.length_b   1.000
_cell.length_c   1.000
_cell.angle_alpha   90.00
_cell.angle_beta   90.00
_cell.angle_gamma   90.00
#
_symmetry.space_group_name_H-M   'P 1'
#
loop_
_entity.id
_entity.type
_entity.pdbx_description
1 polymer ?
#
loop_
_entity_poly.entity_id
_entity_poly.type
_entity_poly.pdbx_seq_one_letter_code
_entity_poly.pdbx_strand_id
1 'polypeptide(L)'
;MYWFFKKLYSLVSYNRKQIIPSAKDDTEQACIPDFNLKYRMVYIAFVIIFSAYILSVFSGKLGFNLNHNFMRELSICIGQIIWQTVFLKIYLKVKIWDYLGNMMTVSLIGTLLLIPALLTNFSPSFYIIYFGIVVLMMLLEHLRRCRLLKLNYLPTISWILFRITALALIIWLTFKN
;
A
#
# COMPACT_ATOMS: atom_id res chain seq x y z
N MET A 1 -27.46 5.50 8.68
CA MET A 1 -26.45 6.46 8.17
C MET A 1 -25.42 6.86 9.25
N TYR A 2 -25.83 7.36 10.43
CA TYR A 2 -24.93 7.72 11.55
C TYR A 2 -23.95 6.60 11.96
N TRP A 3 -24.42 5.35 12.06
CA TRP A 3 -23.58 4.22 12.47
C TRP A 3 -22.41 3.94 11.51
N PHE A 4 -22.64 4.03 10.19
CA PHE A 4 -21.61 3.81 9.18
C PHE A 4 -20.53 4.90 9.24
N PHE A 5 -20.94 6.18 9.25
CA PHE A 5 -20.00 7.29 9.35
C PHE A 5 -19.23 7.28 10.68
N LYS A 6 -19.85 6.86 11.78
CA LYS A 6 -19.17 6.66 13.05
C LYS A 6 -18.08 5.59 12.96
N LYS A 7 -18.35 4.46 12.29
CA LYS A 7 -17.35 3.40 12.07
C LYS A 7 -16.23 3.84 11.13
N LEU A 8 -16.55 4.57 10.06
CA LEU A 8 -15.57 5.14 9.15
C LEU A 8 -14.67 6.17 9.87
N TYR A 9 -15.27 7.06 10.65
CA TYR A 9 -14.54 8.02 11.47
C TYR A 9 -13.60 7.32 12.45
N SER A 10 -14.07 6.28 13.16
CA SER A 10 -13.21 5.49 14.05
C SER A 10 -12.06 4.82 13.27
N LEU A 11 -12.31 4.26 12.09
CA LEU A 11 -11.28 3.62 11.26
C LEU A 11 -10.16 4.62 10.91
N VAL A 12 -10.52 5.84 10.50
CA VAL A 12 -9.56 6.91 10.19
C VAL A 12 -8.84 7.38 11.47
N SER A 13 -9.58 7.61 12.55
CA SER A 13 -9.06 8.13 13.81
C SER A 13 -8.04 7.19 14.46
N TYR A 14 -8.33 5.89 14.57
CA TYR A 14 -7.40 4.89 15.14
C TYR A 14 -6.17 4.60 14.26
N ASN A 15 -6.17 5.02 13.00
CA ASN A 15 -5.02 4.91 12.09
C ASN A 15 -4.38 6.28 11.79
N ARG A 16 -4.75 7.34 12.52
CA ARG A 16 -4.26 8.71 12.29
C ARG A 16 -2.73 8.81 12.26
N LYS A 17 -2.03 8.15 13.20
CA LYS A 17 -0.54 8.13 13.25
C LYS A 17 0.07 7.56 11.97
N GLN A 18 -0.62 6.64 11.31
CA GLN A 18 -0.16 5.99 10.08
C GLN A 18 -0.66 6.72 8.83
N ILE A 19 -1.76 7.47 8.89
CA ILE A 19 -2.24 8.26 7.75
C ILE A 19 -1.43 9.55 7.65
N ILE A 20 -1.33 10.29 8.76
CA ILE A 20 -0.62 11.57 8.88
C ILE A 20 0.45 11.43 9.97
N PRO A 21 1.62 10.86 9.65
CA PRO A 21 2.70 10.73 10.62
C PRO A 21 3.34 12.09 10.86
N SER A 22 3.54 12.46 12.12
CA SER A 22 4.25 13.67 12.54
C SER A 22 5.39 13.33 13.48
N ALA A 23 6.50 14.06 13.37
CA ALA A 23 7.61 13.95 14.31
C ALA A 23 7.25 14.42 15.74
N LYS A 24 6.11 15.10 15.90
CA LYS A 24 5.60 15.61 17.19
C LYS A 24 4.46 14.76 17.77
N ASP A 25 4.19 13.57 17.23
CA ASP A 25 3.09 12.72 17.72
C ASP A 25 3.28 12.17 19.15
N ASP A 26 4.45 12.40 19.76
CA ASP A 26 4.81 12.01 21.14
C ASP A 26 4.63 13.16 22.16
N THR A 27 4.12 14.34 21.77
CA THR A 27 3.81 15.40 22.75
C THR A 27 2.45 15.14 23.41
N GLU A 28 2.34 15.38 24.72
CA GLU A 28 1.10 15.20 25.52
C GLU A 28 -0.13 15.95 24.96
N GLN A 29 0.09 16.93 24.08
CA GLN A 29 -0.95 17.71 23.40
C GLN A 29 -1.58 17.00 22.20
N ALA A 30 -1.03 15.88 21.76
CA ALA A 30 -1.57 15.13 20.63
C ALA A 30 -2.74 14.25 21.10
N CYS A 31 -3.98 14.71 20.91
CA CYS A 31 -5.20 13.91 21.10
C CYS A 31 -5.28 12.76 20.09
N ILE A 32 -4.48 11.72 20.31
CA ILE A 32 -4.40 10.54 19.44
C ILE A 32 -4.88 9.33 20.24
N PRO A 33 -5.94 8.64 19.79
CA PRO A 33 -6.41 7.46 20.49
C PRO A 33 -5.35 6.36 20.51
N ASP A 34 -5.37 5.55 21.57
CA ASP A 34 -4.44 4.43 21.73
C ASP A 34 -4.54 3.41 20.59
N PHE A 35 -3.44 2.69 20.38
CA PHE A 35 -3.36 1.65 19.36
C PHE A 35 -4.45 0.60 19.53
N ASN A 36 -5.23 0.38 18.47
CA ASN A 36 -6.26 -0.65 18.43
C ASN A 36 -6.04 -1.64 17.28
N LEU A 37 -5.63 -2.86 17.64
CA LEU A 37 -5.31 -3.92 16.67
C LEU A 37 -6.49 -4.27 15.76
N LYS A 38 -7.73 -4.25 16.27
CA LYS A 38 -8.92 -4.57 15.46
C LYS A 38 -9.08 -3.57 14.31
N TYR A 39 -8.98 -2.26 14.60
CA TYR A 39 -9.07 -1.24 13.56
C TYR A 39 -7.85 -1.21 12.63
N ARG A 40 -6.66 -1.61 13.11
CA ARG A 40 -5.46 -1.79 12.26
C ARG A 40 -5.68 -2.90 11.24
N MET A 41 -6.20 -4.05 11.67
CA MET A 41 -6.49 -5.18 10.77
C MET A 41 -7.57 -4.83 9.74
N VAL A 42 -8.64 -4.15 10.16
CA VAL A 42 -9.69 -3.67 9.23
C VAL A 42 -9.12 -2.69 8.21
N TYR A 43 -8.25 -1.77 8.64
CA TYR A 43 -7.59 -0.83 7.73
C TYR A 43 -6.71 -1.54 6.71
N ILE A 44 -5.88 -2.49 7.16
CA ILE A 44 -5.03 -3.28 6.26
C ILE A 44 -5.89 -4.05 5.25
N ALA A 45 -6.93 -4.74 5.71
CA ALA A 45 -7.82 -5.50 4.83
C ALA A 45 -8.54 -4.61 3.80
N PHE A 46 -9.04 -3.45 4.24
CA PHE A 46 -9.66 -2.46 3.36
C PHE A 46 -8.69 -2.03 2.25
N VAL A 47 -7.47 -1.62 2.62
CA VAL A 47 -6.50 -1.17 1.62
C VAL A 47 -6.09 -2.31 0.69
N ILE A 48 -5.89 -3.55 1.18
CA ILE A 48 -5.58 -4.71 0.32
C ILE A 48 -6.65 -4.89 -0.76
N ILE A 49 -7.93 -4.97 -0.36
CA ILE A 49 -9.04 -5.23 -1.29
C ILE A 49 -9.19 -4.07 -2.27
N PHE A 50 -9.15 -2.84 -1.76
CA PHE A 50 -9.31 -1.64 -2.57
C PHE A 50 -8.16 -1.48 -3.57
N SER A 51 -6.91 -1.62 -3.13
CA SER A 51 -5.74 -1.59 -3.99
C SER A 51 -5.78 -2.70 -5.05
N ALA A 52 -6.13 -3.93 -4.68
CA ALA A 52 -6.22 -5.04 -5.61
C ALA A 52 -7.26 -4.78 -6.72
N TYR A 53 -8.43 -4.23 -6.35
CA TYR A 53 -9.46 -3.88 -7.32
C TYR A 53 -8.98 -2.81 -8.31
N ILE A 54 -8.44 -1.70 -7.81
CA ILE A 54 -7.97 -0.59 -8.65
C ILE A 54 -6.79 -1.02 -9.54
N LEU A 55 -5.82 -1.76 -9.01
CA LEU A 55 -4.71 -2.31 -9.82
C LEU A 55 -5.24 -3.24 -10.91
N SER A 56 -6.26 -4.04 -10.61
CA SER A 56 -6.82 -4.99 -11.57
C SER A 56 -7.52 -4.31 -12.74
N VAL A 57 -8.24 -3.21 -12.48
CA VAL A 57 -8.81 -2.38 -13.54
C VAL A 57 -7.71 -1.65 -14.32
N PHE A 58 -6.72 -1.12 -13.60
CA PHE A 58 -5.60 -0.39 -14.20
C PHE A 58 -4.73 -1.28 -15.10
N SER A 59 -4.53 -2.56 -14.75
CA SER A 59 -3.70 -3.48 -15.55
C SER A 59 -4.22 -3.64 -16.98
N GLY A 60 -5.54 -3.58 -17.17
CA GLY A 60 -6.17 -3.63 -18.49
C GLY A 60 -5.82 -2.44 -19.39
N LYS A 61 -5.37 -1.32 -18.81
CA LYS A 61 -4.95 -0.12 -19.56
C LYS A 61 -3.48 -0.14 -19.99
N LEU A 62 -2.66 -1.07 -19.46
CA LEU A 62 -1.22 -1.13 -19.72
C LEU A 62 -0.84 -1.71 -21.10
N GLY A 63 -1.77 -2.35 -21.81
CA GLY A 63 -1.55 -2.83 -23.19
C GLY A 63 -0.72 -4.11 -23.35
N PHE A 64 -0.31 -4.78 -22.26
CA PHE A 64 0.48 -6.02 -22.30
C PHE A 64 -0.36 -7.32 -22.32
N ASN A 65 -1.58 -7.27 -22.87
CA ASN A 65 -2.55 -8.36 -22.76
C ASN A 65 -2.85 -8.80 -21.30
N LEU A 66 -2.56 -7.91 -20.34
CA LEU A 66 -2.83 -8.11 -18.93
C LEU A 66 -4.31 -7.86 -18.66
N ASN A 67 -5.13 -8.87 -18.94
CA ASN A 67 -6.55 -8.82 -18.65
C ASN A 67 -6.81 -8.52 -17.17
N HIS A 68 -7.98 -7.93 -16.92
CA HIS A 68 -8.50 -7.71 -15.57
C HIS A 68 -8.49 -9.03 -14.79
N ASN A 69 -7.66 -9.09 -13.75
CA ASN A 69 -7.54 -10.27 -12.91
C ASN A 69 -7.41 -9.86 -11.44
N PHE A 70 -8.56 -9.79 -10.75
CA PHE A 70 -8.61 -9.36 -9.36
C PHE A 70 -7.84 -10.33 -8.44
N MET A 71 -7.93 -11.64 -8.69
CA MET A 71 -7.26 -12.64 -7.85
C MET A 71 -5.74 -12.57 -7.95
N ARG A 72 -5.20 -12.26 -9.13
CA ARG A 72 -3.76 -12.00 -9.31
C ARG A 72 -3.32 -10.84 -8.43
N GLU A 73 -3.96 -9.67 -8.56
CA GLU A 73 -3.59 -8.48 -7.79
C GLU A 73 -3.80 -8.65 -6.28
N LEU A 74 -4.89 -9.33 -5.89
CA LEU A 74 -5.17 -9.65 -4.49
C LEU A 74 -4.07 -10.54 -3.90
N SER A 75 -3.65 -11.57 -4.64
CA SER A 75 -2.59 -12.48 -4.20
C SER A 75 -1.25 -11.77 -4.03
N ILE A 76 -0.94 -10.80 -4.90
CA ILE A 76 0.26 -9.97 -4.81
C ILE A 76 0.19 -9.06 -3.59
N CYS A 77 -0.94 -8.39 -3.36
CA CYS A 77 -1.14 -7.52 -2.20
C CYS A 77 -1.05 -8.30 -0.87
N ILE A 78 -1.69 -9.47 -0.77
CA ILE A 78 -1.60 -10.33 0.41
C ILE A 78 -0.18 -10.86 0.58
N GLY A 79 0.42 -11.36 -0.50
CA GLY A 79 1.79 -11.88 -0.51
C GLY A 79 2.80 -10.84 -0.04
N GLN A 80 2.64 -9.58 -0.46
CA GLN A 80 3.50 -8.48 -0.04
C GLN A 80 3.44 -8.29 1.49
N ILE A 81 2.25 -8.37 2.09
CA ILE A 81 2.08 -8.19 3.54
C ILE A 81 2.63 -9.37 4.32
N ILE A 82 2.40 -10.59 3.84
CA ILE A 82 2.98 -11.80 4.45
C ILE A 82 4.51 -11.73 4.38
N TRP A 83 5.07 -11.43 3.20
CA TRP A 83 6.51 -11.28 2.98
C TRP A 83 7.13 -10.27 3.94
N GLN A 84 6.56 -9.07 4.00
CA GLN A 84 7.04 -7.99 4.87
C GLN A 84 6.93 -8.35 6.34
N THR A 85 5.84 -9.01 6.73
CA THR A 85 5.64 -9.45 8.11
C THR A 85 6.68 -10.49 8.49
N VAL A 86 6.87 -11.54 7.68
CA VAL A 86 7.81 -12.63 7.97
C VAL A 86 9.25 -12.14 7.96
N PHE A 87 9.66 -11.43 6.91
CA PHE A 87 11.05 -10.99 6.72
C PHE A 87 11.47 -9.96 7.78
N LEU A 88 10.56 -9.08 8.19
CA LEU A 88 10.89 -7.99 9.12
C LEU A 88 10.44 -8.25 10.56
N LYS A 89 9.80 -9.38 10.88
CA LYS A 89 9.32 -9.66 12.26
C LYS A 89 10.43 -9.54 13.30
N ILE A 90 11.58 -10.14 13.02
CA ILE A 90 12.74 -10.16 13.93
C ILE A 90 13.37 -8.77 14.03
N TYR A 91 13.44 -8.05 12.91
CA TYR A 91 14.03 -6.72 12.82
C TYR A 91 13.18 -5.65 13.51
N LEU A 92 11.87 -5.62 13.26
CA LEU A 92 10.96 -4.58 13.72
C LEU A 92 10.35 -4.85 15.10
N LYS A 93 10.27 -6.13 15.52
CA LYS A 93 9.70 -6.55 16.81
C LYS A 93 8.34 -5.89 17.07
N VAL A 94 8.25 -5.02 18.08
CA VAL A 94 7.03 -4.31 18.50
C VAL A 94 6.57 -3.28 17.45
N LYS A 95 7.49 -2.70 16.67
CA LYS A 95 7.18 -1.69 15.65
C LYS A 95 6.55 -2.25 14.37
N ILE A 96 6.37 -3.58 14.27
CA ILE A 96 5.87 -4.23 13.05
C ILE A 96 4.49 -3.68 12.64
N TRP A 97 3.59 -3.48 13.59
CA TRP A 97 2.25 -2.98 13.30
C TRP A 97 2.26 -1.55 12.80
N ASP A 98 3.10 -0.69 13.37
CA ASP A 98 3.28 0.70 12.92
C ASP A 98 3.88 0.79 11.53
N TYR A 99 4.86 -0.07 11.24
CA TYR A 99 5.43 -0.20 9.92
C TYR A 99 4.38 -0.68 8.90
N LEU A 100 3.67 -1.78 9.18
CA LEU A 100 2.65 -2.32 8.28
C LEU A 100 1.56 -1.29 8.01
N GLY A 101 1.10 -0.57 9.03
CA GLY A 101 0.11 0.49 8.84
C GLY A 101 0.62 1.64 7.97
N ASN A 102 1.87 2.09 8.16
CA ASN A 102 2.50 3.09 7.30
C ASN A 102 2.64 2.61 5.85
N MET A 103 3.04 1.35 5.65
CA MET A 103 3.16 0.72 4.34
C MET A 103 1.79 0.62 3.63
N MET A 104 0.72 0.31 4.37
CA MET A 104 -0.64 0.34 3.81
C MET A 104 -1.06 1.75 3.42
N THR A 105 -0.72 2.77 4.20
CA THR A 105 -1.00 4.16 3.80
C THR A 105 -0.30 4.52 2.49
N VAL A 106 0.97 4.13 2.32
CA VAL A 106 1.67 4.33 1.03
C VAL A 106 0.93 3.63 -0.11
N SER A 107 0.48 2.40 0.11
CA SER A 107 -0.30 1.63 -0.88
C SER A 107 -1.63 2.30 -1.21
N LEU A 108 -2.33 2.86 -0.20
CA LEU A 108 -3.56 3.62 -0.39
C LEU A 108 -3.32 4.91 -1.17
N ILE A 109 -2.27 5.67 -0.86
CA ILE A 109 -1.89 6.87 -1.61
C ILE A 109 -1.66 6.53 -3.09
N GLY A 110 -0.86 5.50 -3.37
CA GLY A 110 -0.65 5.03 -4.74
C GLY A 110 -1.95 4.64 -5.43
N THR A 111 -2.81 3.91 -4.72
CA THR A 111 -4.12 3.49 -5.25
C THR A 111 -5.00 4.69 -5.61
N LEU A 112 -5.09 5.69 -4.73
CA LEU A 112 -5.87 6.91 -4.98
C LEU A 112 -5.30 7.70 -6.16
N LEU A 113 -3.98 7.74 -6.29
CA LEU A 113 -3.31 8.41 -7.42
C LEU A 113 -3.56 7.70 -8.75
N LEU A 114 -3.89 6.40 -8.77
CA LEU A 114 -4.24 5.71 -10.03
C LEU A 114 -5.65 6.03 -10.53
N ILE A 115 -6.57 6.45 -9.65
CA ILE A 115 -7.99 6.66 -9.99
C ILE A 115 -8.19 7.70 -11.10
N PRO A 116 -7.57 8.90 -11.08
CA PRO A 116 -7.76 9.89 -12.14
C PRO A 116 -7.37 9.35 -13.52
N ALA A 117 -6.32 8.53 -13.60
CA ALA A 117 -5.91 7.93 -14.87
C ALA A 117 -6.94 6.93 -15.40
N LEU A 118 -7.62 6.18 -14.53
CA LEU A 118 -8.68 5.23 -14.93
C LEU A 118 -9.86 5.90 -15.64
N LEU A 119 -10.12 7.18 -15.35
CA LEU A 119 -11.20 7.96 -15.97
C LEU A 119 -10.85 8.47 -17.38
N THR A 120 -9.62 8.20 -17.86
CA THR A 120 -9.15 8.65 -19.16
C THR A 120 -9.03 7.47 -20.14
N ASN A 121 -8.88 7.80 -21.43
CA ASN A 121 -8.70 6.85 -22.52
C ASN A 121 -7.49 7.24 -23.37
N PHE A 122 -6.33 7.37 -22.73
CA PHE A 122 -5.06 7.63 -23.42
C PHE A 122 -4.42 6.35 -23.98
N SER A 123 -3.24 6.50 -24.60
CA SER A 123 -2.47 5.37 -25.14
C SER A 123 -1.87 4.49 -24.02
N PRO A 124 -1.59 3.20 -24.28
CA PRO A 124 -0.90 2.33 -23.33
C PRO A 124 0.42 2.90 -22.78
N SER A 125 1.19 3.58 -23.64
CA SER A 125 2.45 4.24 -23.26
C SER A 125 2.25 5.31 -22.18
N PHE A 126 1.15 6.08 -22.23
CA PHE A 126 0.82 7.04 -21.19
C PHE A 126 0.61 6.35 -19.84
N TYR A 127 -0.14 5.25 -19.80
CA TYR A 127 -0.40 4.52 -18.55
C TYR A 127 0.86 3.90 -17.95
N ILE A 128 1.78 3.41 -18.78
CA ILE A 128 3.08 2.89 -18.33
C ILE A 128 3.89 4.00 -17.66
N ILE A 129 4.02 5.16 -18.31
CA ILE A 129 4.75 6.32 -17.77
C ILE A 129 4.07 6.79 -16.47
N TYR A 130 2.74 6.93 -16.48
CA TYR A 130 1.95 7.35 -15.33
C TYR A 130 2.14 6.41 -14.13
N PHE A 131 2.08 5.09 -14.37
CA PHE A 131 2.33 4.09 -13.35
C PHE A 131 3.73 4.22 -12.77
N GLY A 132 4.75 4.43 -13.61
CA GLY A 132 6.12 4.68 -13.17
C GLY A 132 6.25 5.88 -12.23
N ILE A 133 5.58 7.00 -12.55
CA ILE A 133 5.54 8.19 -11.70
C ILE A 133 4.86 7.88 -10.35
N VAL A 134 3.73 7.16 -10.36
CA VAL A 134 3.04 6.75 -9.12
C VAL A 134 3.93 5.85 -8.26
N VAL A 135 4.60 4.86 -8.85
CA VAL A 135 5.55 3.98 -8.14
C VAL A 135 6.71 4.79 -7.54
N LEU A 136 7.25 5.77 -8.25
CA LEU A 136 8.30 6.65 -7.72
C LEU A 136 7.79 7.47 -6.53
N MET A 137 6.61 8.07 -6.63
CA MET A 137 6.00 8.80 -5.51
C MET A 137 5.79 7.90 -4.29
N MET A 138 5.31 6.68 -4.49
CA MET A 138 5.16 5.69 -3.42
C MET A 138 6.51 5.34 -2.77
N LEU A 139 7.57 5.15 -3.56
CA LEU A 139 8.90 4.85 -3.06
C LEU A 139 9.46 5.99 -2.19
N LEU A 140 9.35 7.23 -2.65
CA LEU A 140 9.79 8.42 -1.90
C LEU A 140 9.02 8.56 -0.58
N GLU A 141 7.71 8.37 -0.61
CA GLU A 141 6.86 8.43 0.58
C GLU A 141 7.16 7.28 1.56
N HIS A 142 7.46 6.08 1.05
CA HIS A 142 7.89 4.96 1.88
C HIS A 142 9.22 5.25 2.59
N LEU A 143 10.22 5.78 1.87
CA LEU A 143 11.50 6.18 2.45
C LEU A 143 11.33 7.27 3.53
N ARG A 144 10.48 8.27 3.25
CA ARG A 144 10.15 9.33 4.23
C ARG A 144 9.56 8.73 5.52
N ARG A 145 8.61 7.80 5.40
CA ARG A 145 7.95 7.14 6.55
C ARG A 145 8.90 6.21 7.31
N CYS A 146 9.74 5.46 6.63
CA CYS A 146 10.78 4.65 7.27
C CYS A 146 11.73 5.53 8.10
N ARG A 147 12.12 6.70 7.57
CA ARG A 147 12.95 7.67 8.30
C ARG A 147 12.23 8.22 9.53
N LEU A 148 10.93 8.54 9.44
CA LEU A 148 10.13 8.99 10.59
C LEU A 148 10.02 7.91 11.68
N LEU A 149 9.93 6.63 11.30
CA LEU A 149 9.91 5.50 12.23
C LEU A 149 11.31 5.12 12.78
N LYS A 150 12.36 5.84 12.37
CA LYS A 150 13.77 5.56 12.67
C LYS A 150 14.18 4.15 12.23
N LEU A 151 13.74 3.75 11.03
CA LEU A 151 14.11 2.49 10.38
C LEU A 151 15.19 2.74 9.32
N ASN A 152 16.06 1.74 9.12
CA ASN A 152 17.05 1.75 8.05
C ASN A 152 16.39 1.44 6.69
N TYR A 153 17.19 1.29 5.64
CA TYR A 153 16.69 0.98 4.29
C TYR A 153 16.20 -0.47 4.10
N LEU A 154 16.41 -1.36 5.08
CA LEU A 154 16.03 -2.78 4.99
C LEU A 154 14.56 -3.03 4.61
N PRO A 155 13.56 -2.33 5.21
CA PRO A 155 12.16 -2.54 4.85
C PRO A 155 11.88 -2.17 3.39
N THR A 156 12.46 -1.05 2.93
CA THR A 156 12.34 -0.59 1.55
C THR A 156 13.00 -1.55 0.56
N ILE A 157 14.19 -2.07 0.86
CA ILE A 157 14.89 -3.05 0.02
C ILE A 157 14.04 -4.33 -0.10
N SER A 158 13.55 -4.84 1.04
CA SER A 158 12.68 -6.01 1.07
C SER A 158 11.38 -5.78 0.29
N TRP A 159 10.86 -4.55 0.31
CA TRP A 159 9.64 -4.16 -0.40
C TRP A 159 9.84 -4.15 -1.91
N ILE A 160 10.91 -3.51 -2.38
CA ILE A 160 11.30 -3.47 -3.79
C ILE A 160 11.59 -4.89 -4.30
N LEU A 161 12.31 -5.70 -3.51
CA LEU A 161 12.66 -7.07 -3.88
C LEU A 161 11.41 -7.89 -4.18
N PHE A 162 10.42 -7.87 -3.29
CA PHE A 162 9.14 -8.55 -3.53
C PHE A 162 8.42 -8.03 -4.78
N ARG A 163 8.42 -6.71 -5.01
CA ARG A 163 7.74 -6.13 -6.18
C ARG A 163 8.40 -6.53 -7.49
N ILE A 164 9.74 -6.57 -7.54
CA ILE A 164 10.48 -7.01 -8.72
C ILE A 164 10.25 -8.50 -8.97
N THR A 165 10.29 -9.35 -7.94
CA THR A 165 10.03 -10.78 -8.11
C THR A 165 8.60 -11.06 -8.55
N ALA A 166 7.61 -10.40 -7.94
CA ALA A 166 6.21 -10.52 -8.36
C ALA A 166 6.01 -10.09 -9.82
N LEU A 167 6.59 -8.95 -10.23
CA LEU A 167 6.51 -8.48 -11.61
C LEU A 167 7.17 -9.47 -12.59
N ALA A 168 8.36 -9.98 -12.26
CA ALA A 168 9.05 -10.97 -13.08
C ALA A 168 8.23 -12.25 -13.25
N LEU A 169 7.57 -12.72 -12.18
CA LEU A 169 6.66 -13.88 -12.23
C LEU A 169 5.43 -13.61 -13.10
N ILE A 170 4.80 -12.42 -13.00
CA ILE A 170 3.66 -12.06 -13.85
C ILE A 170 4.07 -12.08 -15.32
N ILE A 171 5.21 -11.46 -15.65
CA ILE A 171 5.75 -11.41 -17.01
C ILE A 171 6.00 -12.83 -17.52
N TRP A 172 6.71 -13.65 -16.75
CA TRP A 172 7.02 -15.02 -17.12
C TRP A 172 5.78 -15.88 -17.36
N LEU A 173 4.77 -15.78 -16.49
CA LEU A 173 3.51 -16.51 -16.66
C LEU A 173 2.68 -16.00 -17.84
N THR A 174 2.74 -14.70 -18.14
CA THR A 174 2.00 -14.08 -19.25
C THR A 174 2.60 -14.45 -20.60
N PHE A 175 3.92 -14.57 -20.71
CA PHE A 175 4.59 -15.00 -21.96
C PHE A 175 4.56 -16.51 -22.20
N LYS A 176 4.28 -17.31 -21.18
CA LYS A 176 4.18 -18.77 -21.29
C LYS A 176 2.80 -19.25 -21.77
N ASN A 177 1.75 -18.46 -21.50
CA ASN A 177 0.37 -18.70 -21.98
C ASN A 177 0.15 -18.04 -23.34
#